data_AF-K1T4G5-F1
#
_entry.id   AF-K1T4G5-F1
#
_cell.length_a   1.000
_cell.length_b   1.000
_cell.length_c   1.000
_cell.angle_alpha   90.00
_cell.angle_beta   90.00
_cell.angle_gamma   90.00
#
_symmetry.space_group_name_H-M   'P 1'
#
loop_
_entity.id
_entity.type
_entity.pdbx_description
1 polymer ?
#
loop_
_entity_poly.entity_id
_entity_poly.type
_entity_poly.pdbx_seq_one_letter_code
_entity_poly.pdbx_strand_id
1 'polypeptide(L)'
;NNSVTIKASYLKTLELKSHVFTLNCTAGSSPKFTVNVTDVTIPAPTLDKYIATVDKNLRHYKQVNVGYDKKTSEFRGITVNGKYLTAGTDYTDNGGLATFSDSFIKSLGEGNVTLVFDFYEGADCEFLLTVTDTSALENIDTFESYTDDSQLRSAYTPNTNGNNITV
;
A
#
# COMPACT_ATOMS: atom_id res chain seq x y z
N ASN A 1 -0.25 -25.05 41.57
CA ASN A 1 -0.87 -24.41 40.39
C ASN A 1 -0.30 -23.01 40.22
N ASN A 2 0.55 -22.80 39.22
CA ASN A 2 1.04 -21.48 38.84
C ASN A 2 0.20 -20.96 37.68
N SER A 3 -0.94 -20.35 38.00
CA SER A 3 -1.89 -19.84 37.00
C SER A 3 -2.09 -18.33 37.14
N VAL A 4 -2.13 -17.63 36.01
CA VAL A 4 -2.55 -16.23 35.92
C VAL A 4 -3.96 -16.18 35.34
N THR A 5 -4.87 -15.44 35.98
CA THR A 5 -6.23 -15.22 35.47
C THR A 5 -6.38 -13.78 35.01
N ILE A 6 -6.71 -13.60 33.74
CA ILE A 6 -7.07 -12.29 33.19
C ILE A 6 -8.59 -12.13 33.35
N LYS A 7 -9.01 -11.06 34.04
CA LYS A 7 -10.44 -10.84 34.29
C LYS A 7 -11.17 -10.52 32.99
N ALA A 8 -12.35 -11.11 32.79
CA ALA A 8 -13.24 -10.76 31.68
C ALA A 8 -13.57 -9.25 31.66
N SER A 9 -13.73 -8.62 32.83
CA SER A 9 -13.98 -7.18 32.92
C SER A 9 -12.82 -6.33 32.40
N TYR A 10 -11.58 -6.82 32.49
CA TYR A 10 -10.42 -6.15 31.92
C TYR A 10 -10.34 -6.37 30.40
N LEU A 11 -10.59 -7.59 29.91
CA LEU A 11 -10.61 -7.84 28.47
C LEU A 11 -11.67 -7.00 27.73
N LYS A 12 -12.81 -6.68 28.38
CA LYS A 12 -13.84 -5.78 27.86
C LYS A 12 -13.43 -4.32 27.73
N THR A 13 -12.32 -3.90 28.35
CA THR A 13 -11.79 -2.52 28.19
C THR A 13 -10.75 -2.43 27.09
N LEU A 14 -10.38 -3.54 26.45
CA LEU A 14 -9.38 -3.56 25.39
C LEU A 14 -10.05 -3.40 24.02
N GLU A 15 -9.38 -2.69 23.12
CA GLU A 15 -9.78 -2.62 21.71
C GLU A 15 -9.87 -4.02 21.08
N LEU A 16 -10.76 -4.21 20.10
CA LEU A 16 -10.96 -5.49 19.42
C LEU A 16 -9.82 -5.79 18.44
N LYS A 17 -8.65 -6.10 18.98
CA LYS A 17 -7.42 -6.37 18.22
C LYS A 17 -6.50 -7.34 18.95
N SER A 18 -5.32 -7.56 18.39
CA SER A 18 -4.24 -8.33 19.00
C SER A 18 -3.50 -7.53 20.06
N HIS A 19 -3.36 -8.09 21.26
CA HIS A 19 -2.66 -7.48 22.40
C HIS A 19 -1.53 -8.38 22.89
N VAL A 20 -0.31 -7.85 23.01
CA VAL A 20 0.84 -8.57 23.58
C VAL A 20 0.92 -8.31 25.08
N PHE A 21 0.78 -9.37 25.86
CA PHE A 21 0.95 -9.37 27.30
C PHE A 21 2.34 -9.87 27.67
N THR A 22 2.96 -9.22 28.66
CA THR A 22 4.26 -9.64 29.21
C THR A 22 4.07 -10.03 30.66
N LEU A 23 4.52 -11.24 31.05
CA LEU A 23 4.61 -11.61 32.45
C LEU A 23 5.97 -11.16 32.98
N ASN A 24 5.97 -10.13 33.82
CA ASN A 24 7.21 -9.62 34.41
C ASN A 24 7.71 -10.58 35.49
N CYS A 25 8.88 -11.17 35.27
CA CYS A 25 9.53 -12.07 36.21
C CYS A 25 10.68 -11.34 36.93
N THR A 26 10.88 -11.61 38.22
CA THR A 26 11.97 -11.02 39.01
C THR A 26 13.36 -11.62 38.70
N ALA A 27 13.38 -12.78 38.04
CA ALA A 27 14.59 -13.44 37.53
C ALA A 27 14.24 -14.24 36.26
N GLY A 28 15.22 -14.46 35.38
CA GLY A 28 15.02 -15.15 34.10
C GLY A 28 14.39 -14.26 33.02
N SER A 29 13.91 -14.87 31.93
CA SER A 29 13.21 -14.18 30.85
C SER A 29 11.75 -13.90 31.21
N SER A 30 11.24 -12.71 30.82
CA SER A 30 9.82 -12.37 30.95
C SER A 30 9.06 -12.86 29.71
N PRO A 31 8.24 -13.93 29.81
CA PRO A 31 7.56 -14.47 28.66
C PRO A 31 6.47 -13.52 28.15
N LYS A 32 6.26 -13.55 26.84
CA LYS A 32 5.22 -12.80 26.14
C LYS A 32 4.20 -13.74 25.55
N PHE A 33 2.94 -13.35 25.57
CA PHE A 33 1.86 -14.06 24.89
C PHE A 33 0.90 -13.05 24.27
N THR A 34 0.21 -13.49 23.21
CA THR A 34 -0.73 -12.66 22.47
C THR A 34 -2.15 -13.08 22.81
N VAL A 35 -3.03 -12.11 23.03
CA VAL A 35 -4.47 -12.32 23.15
C VAL A 35 -5.16 -11.50 22.07
N ASN A 36 -5.92 -12.18 21.22
CA ASN A 36 -6.80 -11.54 20.24
C ASN A 36 -8.16 -11.32 20.89
N VAL A 37 -8.53 -10.05 21.07
CA VAL A 37 -9.86 -9.68 21.57
C VAL A 37 -10.74 -9.49 20.34
N THR A 38 -11.79 -10.30 20.23
CA THR A 38 -12.73 -10.24 19.11
C THR A 38 -14.16 -10.19 19.63
N ASP A 39 -15.02 -9.50 18.90
CA ASP A 39 -16.47 -9.57 19.07
C ASP A 39 -17.06 -10.07 17.75
N VAL A 40 -17.51 -11.33 17.73
CA VAL A 40 -18.04 -11.98 16.53
C VAL A 40 -19.39 -11.41 16.08
N THR A 41 -20.02 -10.58 16.92
CA THR A 41 -21.25 -9.87 16.55
C THR A 41 -20.97 -8.62 15.73
N ILE A 42 -19.73 -8.14 15.75
CA ILE A 42 -19.27 -6.98 15.00
C ILE A 42 -18.67 -7.46 13.66
N PRO A 43 -19.22 -7.03 12.52
CA PRO A 43 -18.67 -7.41 11.22
C PRO A 43 -17.25 -6.86 11.04
N ALA A 44 -16.32 -7.71 10.62
CA ALA A 44 -14.94 -7.30 10.37
C ALA A 44 -14.85 -6.34 9.17
N PRO A 45 -13.94 -5.34 9.21
CA PRO A 45 -13.62 -4.53 8.05
C PRO A 45 -13.17 -5.38 6.86
N THR A 46 -13.39 -4.88 5.64
CA THR A 46 -12.99 -5.57 4.40
C THR A 46 -12.44 -4.61 3.37
N LEU A 47 -11.53 -5.08 2.51
CA LEU A 47 -11.10 -4.37 1.30
C LEU A 47 -11.85 -4.88 0.06
N ASP A 48 -12.01 -4.03 -0.95
CA ASP A 48 -12.55 -4.41 -2.25
C ASP A 48 -11.59 -5.31 -3.05
N LYS A 49 -10.29 -5.17 -2.78
CA LYS A 49 -9.21 -6.02 -3.26
C LYS A 49 -8.07 -6.08 -2.24
N TYR A 50 -7.37 -7.20 -2.21
CA TYR A 50 -6.26 -7.45 -1.29
C TYR A 50 -4.90 -7.48 -1.98
N ILE A 51 -4.89 -7.43 -3.31
CA ILE A 51 -3.67 -7.43 -4.12
C ILE A 51 -3.81 -6.44 -5.27
N ALA A 52 -2.71 -5.80 -5.66
CA ALA A 52 -2.60 -5.07 -6.93
C ALA A 52 -1.15 -5.02 -7.41
N THR A 53 -0.99 -4.60 -8.67
CA THR A 53 0.32 -4.30 -9.24
C THR A 53 0.34 -2.86 -9.74
N VAL A 54 1.50 -2.21 -9.68
CA VAL A 54 1.74 -0.89 -10.26
C VAL A 54 3.10 -0.84 -10.93
N ASP A 55 3.12 -0.31 -12.14
CA ASP A 55 4.36 0.03 -12.86
C ASP A 55 4.59 1.53 -12.75
N LYS A 56 5.76 1.94 -12.26
CA LYS A 56 6.14 3.35 -12.12
C LYS A 56 6.35 4.05 -13.47
N ASN A 57 6.52 3.30 -14.55
CA ASN A 57 6.62 3.84 -15.89
C ASN A 57 5.33 4.62 -16.23
N LEU A 58 5.47 5.92 -16.50
CA LEU A 58 4.34 6.82 -16.77
C LEU A 58 3.42 6.34 -17.91
N ARG A 59 3.91 5.54 -18.87
CA ARG A 59 3.09 4.99 -19.96
C ARG A 59 2.21 3.82 -19.51
N HIS A 60 2.65 3.07 -18.50
CA HIS A 60 1.96 1.90 -17.97
C HIS A 60 1.31 2.16 -16.61
N TYR A 61 1.56 3.34 -16.03
CA TYR A 61 1.10 3.71 -14.71
C TYR A 61 -0.43 3.70 -14.62
N LYS A 62 -0.92 3.06 -13.57
CA LYS A 62 -2.32 3.06 -13.17
C LYS A 62 -2.41 3.49 -11.72
N GLN A 63 -3.26 4.47 -11.45
CA GLN A 63 -3.46 4.96 -10.10
C GLN A 63 -3.90 3.82 -9.18
N VAL A 64 -3.25 3.72 -8.02
CA VAL A 64 -3.57 2.72 -7.00
C VAL A 64 -4.62 3.30 -6.07
N ASN A 65 -5.81 2.73 -6.13
CA ASN A 65 -6.89 2.97 -5.17
C ASN A 65 -7.25 1.66 -4.48
N VAL A 66 -7.76 1.70 -3.27
CA VAL A 66 -8.25 0.53 -2.53
C VAL A 66 -9.52 0.96 -1.80
N GLY A 67 -10.63 0.35 -2.17
CA GLY A 67 -11.89 0.53 -1.47
C GLY A 67 -11.86 -0.26 -0.17
N TYR A 68 -12.44 0.30 0.88
CA TYR A 68 -12.61 -0.40 2.15
C TYR A 68 -14.01 -0.15 2.73
N ASP A 69 -14.53 -1.16 3.41
CA ASP A 69 -15.73 -1.08 4.22
C ASP A 69 -15.33 -1.28 5.68
N LYS A 70 -15.38 -0.21 6.47
CA LYS A 70 -15.05 -0.23 7.90
C LYS A 70 -16.12 -0.92 8.74
N LYS A 71 -17.28 -1.23 8.17
CA LYS A 71 -18.48 -1.72 8.87
C LYS A 71 -18.88 -0.76 10.00
N THR A 72 -18.64 -1.16 11.25
CA THR A 72 -18.91 -0.34 12.44
C THR A 72 -17.64 0.21 13.08
N SER A 73 -16.47 -0.16 12.55
CA SER A 73 -15.16 0.29 13.01
C SER A 73 -14.82 1.71 12.56
N GLU A 74 -13.75 2.26 13.11
CA GLU A 74 -13.11 3.50 12.66
C GLU A 74 -11.88 3.16 11.82
N PHE A 75 -11.73 3.82 10.67
CA PHE A 75 -10.50 3.75 9.88
C PHE A 75 -9.49 4.76 10.43
N ARG A 76 -8.35 4.27 10.93
CA ARG A 76 -7.33 5.08 11.58
C ARG A 76 -6.24 5.54 10.61
N GLY A 77 -6.02 4.76 9.56
CA GLY A 77 -5.11 5.10 8.47
C GLY A 77 -4.46 3.88 7.86
N ILE A 78 -3.34 4.11 7.19
CA ILE A 78 -2.58 3.07 6.49
C ILE A 78 -1.16 3.09 7.01
N THR A 79 -0.60 1.93 7.31
CA THR A 79 0.80 1.80 7.68
C THR A 79 1.59 1.01 6.65
N VAL A 80 2.88 1.34 6.53
CA VAL A 80 3.88 0.56 5.80
C VAL A 80 5.06 0.38 6.73
N ASN A 81 5.51 -0.86 6.92
CA ASN A 81 6.58 -1.21 7.86
C ASN A 81 6.35 -0.66 9.29
N GLY A 82 5.09 -0.66 9.74
CA GLY A 82 4.68 -0.17 11.06
C GLY A 82 4.68 1.36 11.23
N LYS A 83 4.91 2.13 10.16
CA LYS A 83 4.83 3.60 10.16
C LYS A 83 3.58 4.07 9.43
N TYR A 84 2.81 4.97 10.04
CA TYR A 84 1.67 5.59 9.39
C TYR A 84 2.08 6.44 8.20
N LEU A 85 1.31 6.30 7.13
CA LEU A 85 1.28 7.21 6.00
C LEU A 85 0.52 8.50 6.38
N THR A 86 0.87 9.60 5.75
CA THR A 86 0.29 10.92 5.98
C THR A 86 -0.91 11.13 5.07
N ALA A 87 -2.12 11.14 5.62
CA ALA A 87 -3.33 11.46 4.86
C ALA A 87 -3.25 12.86 4.23
N GLY A 88 -3.74 13.00 3.00
CA GLY A 88 -3.61 14.20 2.15
C GLY A 88 -2.25 14.36 1.46
N THR A 89 -1.22 13.60 1.85
CA THR A 89 0.11 13.63 1.22
C THR A 89 0.43 12.29 0.55
N ASP A 90 0.48 11.22 1.34
CA ASP A 90 0.82 9.88 0.85
C ASP A 90 -0.38 9.22 0.17
N TYR A 91 -1.58 9.48 0.70
CA TYR A 91 -2.86 9.03 0.14
C TYR A 91 -3.98 10.02 0.49
N THR A 92 -5.06 10.03 -0.27
CA THR A 92 -6.33 10.67 0.11
C THR A 92 -7.34 9.62 0.53
N ASP A 93 -8.21 9.92 1.49
CA ASP A 93 -9.35 9.08 1.86
C ASP A 93 -10.66 9.86 1.67
N ASN A 94 -11.62 9.22 0.99
CA ASN A 94 -12.96 9.75 0.76
C ASN A 94 -14.04 8.99 1.56
N GLY A 95 -13.67 8.38 2.69
CA GLY A 95 -14.60 7.70 3.60
C GLY A 95 -14.95 6.28 3.15
N GLY A 96 -13.96 5.53 2.67
CA GLY A 96 -14.15 4.18 2.12
C GLY A 96 -13.36 3.92 0.83
N LEU A 97 -12.56 4.88 0.38
CA LEU A 97 -11.68 4.73 -0.77
C LEU A 97 -10.38 5.47 -0.49
N ALA A 98 -9.31 4.70 -0.29
CA ALA A 98 -7.96 5.23 -0.20
C ALA A 98 -7.36 5.31 -1.61
N THR A 99 -6.88 6.48 -2.01
CA THR A 99 -6.18 6.71 -3.27
C THR A 99 -4.75 7.12 -2.98
N PHE A 100 -3.77 6.31 -3.38
CA PHE A 100 -2.35 6.57 -3.14
C PHE A 100 -1.81 7.61 -4.11
N SER A 101 -1.00 8.52 -3.59
CA SER A 101 -0.36 9.58 -4.38
C SER A 101 0.77 9.02 -5.26
N ASP A 102 1.00 9.66 -6.40
CA ASP A 102 2.11 9.31 -7.28
C ASP A 102 3.47 9.47 -6.59
N SER A 103 3.61 10.47 -5.72
CA SER A 103 4.82 10.69 -4.91
C SER A 103 5.09 9.52 -3.97
N PHE A 104 4.06 9.01 -3.32
CA PHE A 104 4.18 7.83 -2.45
C PHE A 104 4.58 6.60 -3.26
N ILE A 105 3.88 6.30 -4.37
CA ILE A 105 4.20 5.14 -5.21
C ILE A 105 5.63 5.21 -5.76
N LYS A 106 6.09 6.39 -6.20
CA LYS A 106 7.48 6.58 -6.66
C LYS A 106 8.52 6.33 -5.57
N SER A 107 8.20 6.65 -4.32
CA SER A 107 9.08 6.47 -3.16
C SER A 107 9.30 5.00 -2.75
N LEU A 108 8.39 4.09 -3.15
CA LEU A 108 8.49 2.67 -2.81
C LEU A 108 9.66 2.00 -3.55
N GLY A 109 10.28 0.98 -2.98
CA GLY A 109 11.19 0.10 -3.72
C GLY A 109 10.42 -0.79 -4.72
N GLU A 110 11.11 -1.32 -5.73
CA GLU A 110 10.56 -2.41 -6.55
C GLU A 110 10.38 -3.68 -5.71
N GLY A 111 9.38 -4.49 -6.07
CA GLY A 111 9.01 -5.71 -5.35
C GLY A 111 7.70 -5.57 -4.57
N ASN A 112 7.50 -6.46 -3.61
CA ASN A 112 6.26 -6.55 -2.84
C ASN A 112 6.30 -5.63 -1.61
N VAL A 113 5.25 -4.82 -1.46
CA VAL A 113 5.02 -3.93 -0.31
C VAL A 113 3.67 -4.28 0.32
N THR A 114 3.68 -4.59 1.61
CA THR A 114 2.44 -4.79 2.37
C THR A 114 2.02 -3.47 3.00
N LEU A 115 0.82 -3.01 2.63
CA LEU A 115 0.15 -1.88 3.25
C LEU A 115 -0.92 -2.41 4.21
N VAL A 116 -0.89 -1.93 5.45
CA VAL A 116 -1.84 -2.36 6.48
C VAL A 116 -2.86 -1.26 6.69
N PHE A 117 -4.12 -1.55 6.38
CA PHE A 117 -5.26 -0.70 6.68
C PHE A 117 -5.63 -0.93 8.15
N ASP A 118 -5.34 0.07 8.98
CA ASP A 118 -5.50 0.04 10.42
C ASP A 118 -6.93 0.47 10.81
N PHE A 119 -7.60 -0.39 11.56
CA PHE A 119 -8.95 -0.17 12.04
C PHE A 119 -8.99 -0.17 13.57
N TYR A 120 -9.85 0.66 14.16
CA TYR A 120 -9.99 0.76 15.61
C TYR A 120 -10.46 -0.57 16.24
N GLU A 121 -11.42 -1.21 15.58
CA GLU A 121 -12.02 -2.48 15.94
C GLU A 121 -11.96 -3.46 14.77
N GLY A 122 -11.72 -4.74 15.07
CA GLY A 122 -11.58 -5.79 14.08
C GLY A 122 -10.12 -6.06 13.72
N ALA A 123 -9.91 -7.08 12.88
CA ALA A 123 -8.58 -7.35 12.35
C ALA A 123 -8.23 -6.32 11.28
N ASP A 124 -7.01 -5.79 11.34
CA ASP A 124 -6.45 -4.97 10.27
C ASP A 124 -6.43 -5.73 8.95
N CYS A 125 -6.61 -5.00 7.85
CA CYS A 125 -6.58 -5.60 6.51
C CYS A 125 -5.21 -5.37 5.88
N GLU A 126 -4.59 -6.44 5.39
CA GLU A 126 -3.34 -6.36 4.64
C GLU A 126 -3.61 -6.31 3.13
N PHE A 127 -3.03 -5.31 2.47
CA PHE A 127 -3.06 -5.12 1.02
C PHE A 127 -1.65 -5.28 0.46
N LEU A 128 -1.45 -6.25 -0.42
CA LEU A 128 -0.18 -6.52 -1.08
C LEU A 128 -0.08 -5.75 -2.40
N LEU A 129 0.85 -4.82 -2.48
CA LEU A 129 1.16 -4.09 -3.71
C LEU A 129 2.48 -4.58 -4.29
N THR A 130 2.45 -5.09 -5.53
CA THR A 130 3.67 -5.37 -6.29
C THR A 130 4.05 -4.15 -7.12
N VAL A 131 5.25 -3.63 -6.90
CA VAL A 131 5.78 -2.44 -7.57
C VAL A 131 6.84 -2.88 -8.59
N THR A 132 6.72 -2.41 -9.83
CA THR A 132 7.72 -2.58 -10.90
C THR A 132 8.13 -1.23 -11.46
N ASP A 133 9.29 -1.14 -12.11
CA ASP A 133 9.69 0.05 -12.85
C ASP A 133 10.26 -0.33 -14.23
N THR A 134 9.43 -0.23 -15.27
CA THR A 134 9.87 -0.49 -16.65
C THR A 134 10.40 0.75 -17.37
N SER A 135 10.57 1.88 -16.68
CA SER A 135 10.94 3.16 -17.31
C SER A 135 12.25 3.07 -18.09
N ALA A 136 13.21 2.27 -17.61
CA ALA A 136 14.51 2.07 -18.26
C ALA A 136 14.46 1.15 -19.49
N LEU A 137 13.36 0.41 -19.69
CA LEU A 137 13.16 -0.46 -20.87
C LEU A 137 12.62 0.32 -22.07
N GLU A 138 12.15 1.54 -21.85
CA GLU A 138 11.64 2.41 -22.90
C GLU A 138 12.82 3.10 -23.59
N ASN A 139 13.12 2.71 -24.83
CA ASN A 139 14.00 3.48 -25.69
C ASN A 139 13.24 4.70 -26.23
N ILE A 140 13.15 5.76 -25.42
CA ILE A 140 12.57 7.04 -25.83
C ILE A 140 13.64 7.78 -26.62
N ASP A 141 13.50 7.77 -27.94
CA ASP A 141 14.19 8.76 -28.76
C ASP A 141 13.56 10.13 -28.50
N THR A 142 14.31 10.99 -27.81
CA THR A 142 13.89 12.36 -27.49
C THR A 142 14.28 13.35 -28.59
N PHE A 143 14.93 12.88 -29.66
CA PHE A 143 15.53 13.67 -30.73
C PHE A 143 16.65 14.64 -30.29
N GLU A 144 16.94 14.74 -28.99
CA GLU A 144 17.98 15.62 -28.44
C GLU A 144 19.41 15.11 -28.71
N SER A 145 19.57 13.83 -29.08
CA SER A 145 20.88 13.25 -29.39
C SER A 145 21.40 13.57 -30.80
N TYR A 146 20.60 14.23 -31.64
CA TYR A 146 20.97 14.57 -33.01
C TYR A 146 21.51 15.99 -33.07
N THR A 147 22.72 16.16 -33.60
CA THR A 147 23.32 17.50 -33.75
C THR A 147 22.77 18.26 -34.96
N ASP A 148 22.13 17.57 -35.91
CA ASP A 148 21.53 18.15 -37.11
C ASP A 148 20.46 17.24 -37.76
N ASP A 149 19.72 17.83 -38.70
CA ASP A 149 18.70 17.18 -39.54
C ASP A 149 19.21 15.97 -40.34
N SER A 150 20.50 15.94 -40.69
CA SER A 150 21.07 14.84 -41.47
C SER A 150 21.18 13.59 -40.61
N GLN A 151 21.65 13.72 -39.36
CA GLN A 151 21.71 12.60 -38.43
C GLN A 151 20.33 12.04 -38.11
N LEU A 152 19.34 12.92 -37.91
CA LEU A 152 17.94 12.52 -37.67
C LEU A 152 17.36 11.75 -38.88
N ARG A 153 17.57 12.25 -40.11
CA ARG A 153 17.13 11.56 -41.34
C ARG A 153 17.86 10.24 -41.60
N SER A 154 19.10 10.09 -41.17
CA SER A 154 19.84 8.83 -41.29
C SER A 154 19.37 7.76 -40.29
N ALA A 155 18.85 8.17 -39.14
CA ALA A 155 18.34 7.25 -38.12
C ALA A 155 16.94 6.70 -38.43
N TYR A 156 16.16 7.39 -39.28
CA TYR A 156 14.78 7.04 -39.60
C TYR A 156 14.53 6.89 -41.10
N THR A 157 13.91 5.78 -41.49
CA THR A 157 13.42 5.61 -42.87
C THR A 157 12.03 6.22 -43.03
N PRO A 158 11.81 7.13 -44.00
CA PRO A 158 10.47 7.60 -44.32
C PRO A 158 9.56 6.42 -44.65
N ASN A 159 8.33 6.43 -44.14
CA ASN A 159 7.36 5.44 -44.59
C ASN A 159 7.09 5.64 -46.09
N THR A 160 7.07 4.56 -46.85
CA THR A 160 6.79 4.58 -48.29
C THR A 160 5.30 4.60 -48.61
N ASN A 161 4.45 4.53 -47.58
CA ASN A 161 2.99 4.50 -47.68
C ASN A 161 2.33 5.89 -47.59
N GLY A 162 3.09 6.98 -47.69
CA GLY A 162 2.60 8.30 -48.08
C GLY A 162 1.68 8.98 -47.06
N ASN A 163 2.26 9.53 -46.00
CA ASN A 163 1.60 10.62 -45.28
C ASN A 163 2.04 11.95 -45.90
N ASN A 164 1.11 12.65 -46.56
CA ASN A 164 1.33 14.03 -46.98
C ASN A 164 1.28 14.94 -45.75
N ILE A 165 2.43 15.46 -45.32
CA ILE A 165 2.50 16.54 -44.33
C ILE A 165 2.39 17.85 -45.10
N THR A 166 1.19 18.45 -45.07
CA THR A 166 1.01 19.87 -45.45
C THR A 166 1.40 20.75 -44.27
N VAL A 167 2.36 21.64 -44.50
CA VAL A 167 2.77 22.72 -43.57
C VAL A 167 1.83 23.90 -43.71
#